data_AF-X0SWP0-F1
#
_entry.id   AF-X0SWP0-F1
#
_cell.length_a   1.000
_cell.length_b   1.000
_cell.length_c   1.000
_cell.angle_alpha   90.00
_cell.angle_beta   90.00
_cell.angle_gamma   90.00
#
_symmetry.space_group_name_H-M   'P 1'
#
loop_
_entity.id
_entity.type
_entity.pdbx_description
1 polymer ?
#
loop_
_entity_poly.entity_id
_entity_poly.type
_entity_poly.pdbx_seq_one_letter_code
_entity_poly.pdbx_strand_id
1 'polypeptide(L)'
;MSSKKRLVGVVPLGEVPEIALKVIAAHISGYFNLSVQILSPLEHPEYALDERRFQYNAGIILKAFESMRFKDYDKVIGVLNLDLFIPIFTHVFGEAKQGGKFALVSLFRLGKNPDGP
;
A
#
# COMPACT_ATOMS: atom_id res chain seq x y z
N MET A 1 13.53 29.33 8.51
CA MET A 1 13.85 28.19 7.63
C MET A 1 12.55 27.45 7.35
N SER A 2 12.04 27.52 6.11
CA SER A 2 10.80 26.82 5.76
C SER A 2 11.07 25.32 5.67
N SER A 3 10.65 24.55 6.66
CA SER A 3 10.72 23.09 6.61
C SER A 3 9.91 22.60 5.40
N LYS A 4 10.57 21.99 4.41
CA LYS A 4 9.91 21.40 3.26
C LYS A 4 8.85 20.41 3.76
N LYS A 5 7.57 20.69 3.50
CA LYS A 5 6.47 19.82 3.92
C LYS A 5 6.62 18.49 3.18
N ARG A 6 6.82 17.41 3.93
CA ARG A 6 6.98 16.07 3.36
C ARG A 6 5.70 15.62 2.68
N LEU A 7 5.83 15.01 1.50
CA LEU A 7 4.72 14.58 0.66
C LEU A 7 4.63 13.05 0.61
N VAL A 8 3.45 12.53 0.91
CA VAL A 8 3.14 11.09 0.86
C VAL A 8 2.16 10.83 -0.28
N GLY A 9 2.50 9.86 -1.14
CA GLY A 9 1.59 9.35 -2.15
C GLY A 9 0.84 8.12 -1.63
N VAL A 10 -0.47 8.06 -1.86
CA VAL A 10 -1.29 6.86 -1.66
C VAL A 10 -1.75 6.41 -3.02
N VAL A 11 -1.36 5.21 -3.45
CA VAL A 11 -1.63 4.72 -4.80
C VAL A 11 -2.38 3.39 -4.74
N PRO A 12 -3.55 3.26 -5.38
CA PRO A 12 -4.21 1.97 -5.51
C PRO A 12 -3.48 1.10 -6.53
N LEU A 13 -3.29 -0.18 -6.21
CA LEU A 13 -2.82 -1.22 -7.14
C LEU A 13 -4.01 -2.14 -7.42
N GLY A 14 -4.56 -2.02 -8.63
CA GLY A 14 -5.83 -2.65 -8.99
C GLY A 14 -7.03 -1.95 -8.36
N GLU A 15 -8.08 -2.73 -8.11
CA GLU A 15 -9.35 -2.22 -7.61
C GLU A 15 -9.33 -2.05 -6.08
N VAL A 16 -9.48 -0.81 -5.63
CA VAL A 16 -9.56 -0.45 -4.21
C VAL A 16 -10.70 0.53 -4.02
N PRO A 17 -11.58 0.35 -3.00
CA PRO A 17 -12.65 1.29 -2.72
C PRO A 17 -12.12 2.71 -2.48
N GLU A 18 -12.68 3.69 -3.18
CA GLU A 18 -12.26 5.10 -3.08
C GLU A 18 -12.36 5.64 -1.64
N ILE A 19 -13.37 5.19 -0.89
CA ILE A 19 -13.54 5.56 0.52
C ILE A 19 -12.35 5.11 1.37
N ALA A 20 -11.80 3.92 1.12
CA ALA A 20 -10.64 3.42 1.85
C ALA A 20 -9.41 4.30 1.58
N LEU A 21 -9.19 4.70 0.31
CA LEU A 21 -8.10 5.59 -0.07
C LEU A 21 -8.22 6.97 0.61
N LYS A 22 -9.43 7.55 0.61
CA LYS A 22 -9.73 8.82 1.28
C LYS A 22 -9.48 8.75 2.79
N VAL A 23 -9.96 7.69 3.44
CA VAL A 23 -9.76 7.45 4.87
C VAL A 23 -8.28 7.32 5.19
N ILE A 24 -7.53 6.49 4.45
CA ILE A 24 -6.08 6.32 4.64
C ILE A 24 -5.36 7.66 4.49
N ALA A 25 -5.64 8.41 3.42
CA ALA A 25 -4.99 9.69 3.17
C ALA A 25 -5.28 10.73 4.27
N ALA A 26 -6.54 10.84 4.70
CA ALA A 26 -6.94 11.74 5.78
C ALA A 26 -6.25 11.39 7.12
N HIS A 27 -6.20 10.10 7.47
CA HIS A 27 -5.55 9.66 8.71
C HIS A 27 -4.04 9.89 8.70
N ILE A 28 -3.35 9.59 7.59
CA ILE A 28 -1.92 9.88 7.47
C ILE A 28 -1.68 11.39 7.61
N SER A 29 -2.51 12.21 6.95
CA SER A 29 -2.37 13.66 7.00
C SER A 29 -2.58 14.20 8.40
N GLY A 30 -3.66 13.79 9.08
CA GLY A 30 -4.00 14.27 10.42
C GLY A 30 -3.05 13.79 11.51
N TYR A 31 -2.66 12.51 11.48
CA TYR A 31 -1.84 11.91 12.54
C TYR A 31 -0.36 12.34 12.45
N PHE A 32 0.19 12.45 11.24
CA PHE A 32 1.59 12.80 11.03
C PHE A 32 1.83 14.26 10.62
N ASN A 33 0.76 15.05 10.43
CA ASN A 33 0.81 16.43 9.92
C ASN A 33 1.56 16.53 8.56
N LEU A 34 1.36 15.56 7.68
CA LEU A 34 1.99 15.47 6.36
C LEU A 34 1.02 15.89 5.25
N SER A 35 1.57 16.34 4.11
CA SER A 35 0.77 16.44 2.89
C SER A 35 0.61 15.06 2.28
N VAL A 36 -0.63 14.70 1.91
CA VAL A 36 -0.94 13.41 1.31
C VAL A 36 -1.71 13.61 0.01
N GLN A 37 -1.37 12.86 -1.03
CA GLN A 37 -2.07 12.86 -2.31
C GLN A 37 -2.46 11.43 -2.69
N ILE A 38 -3.70 11.25 -3.12
CA ILE A 38 -4.16 10.01 -3.74
C ILE A 38 -3.77 10.08 -5.23
N LEU A 39 -3.05 9.07 -5.69
CA LEU A 39 -2.50 9.00 -7.05
C LEU A 39 -3.37 8.16 -7.97
N SER A 40 -3.14 8.28 -9.27
CA SER A 40 -3.80 7.45 -10.28
C SER A 40 -3.53 5.95 -10.02
N PRO A 41 -4.51 5.08 -10.26
CA PRO A 41 -4.35 3.65 -10.07
C PRO A 41 -3.23 3.06 -10.93
N LEU A 42 -2.56 2.07 -10.37
CA LEU A 42 -1.66 1.17 -11.07
C LEU A 42 -2.40 -0.12 -11.41
N GLU A 43 -1.88 -0.86 -12.39
CA GLU A 43 -2.39 -2.17 -12.77
C GLU A 43 -2.33 -3.18 -11.61
N HIS A 44 -3.17 -4.20 -11.73
CA HIS A 44 -3.18 -5.32 -10.81
C HIS A 44 -1.87 -6.12 -10.89
N PRO A 45 -1.23 -6.49 -9.76
CA PRO A 45 0.06 -7.14 -9.78
C PRO A 45 -0.03 -8.67 -10.05
N GLU A 46 -0.62 -9.08 -11.17
CA GLU A 46 -0.83 -10.49 -11.53
C GLU A 46 0.47 -11.30 -11.58
N TYR A 47 1.58 -10.65 -11.93
CA TYR A 47 2.92 -11.24 -11.93
C TYR A 47 3.39 -11.76 -10.57
N ALA A 48 2.70 -11.42 -9.48
CA ALA A 48 3.06 -11.83 -8.11
C ALA A 48 2.13 -12.89 -7.53
N LEU A 49 1.15 -13.39 -8.28
CA LEU A 49 0.23 -14.44 -7.84
C LEU A 49 0.95 -15.79 -7.69
N ASP A 50 0.77 -16.42 -6.54
CA ASP A 50 1.06 -17.84 -6.34
C ASP A 50 -0.24 -18.63 -6.49
N GLU A 51 -0.40 -19.31 -7.63
CA GLU A 51 -1.60 -20.07 -7.98
C GLU A 51 -1.91 -21.23 -7.03
N ARG A 52 -0.89 -21.76 -6.32
CA ARG A 52 -1.11 -22.85 -5.36
C ARG A 52 -1.72 -22.33 -4.06
N ARG A 53 -1.38 -21.09 -3.70
CA ARG A 53 -1.87 -20.42 -2.49
C ARG A 53 -3.11 -19.57 -2.72
N PHE A 54 -3.33 -19.15 -3.96
CA PHE A 54 -4.26 -18.07 -4.31
C PHE A 54 -3.97 -16.79 -3.50
N GLN A 55 -2.68 -16.49 -3.32
CA GLN A 55 -2.17 -15.32 -2.59
C GLN A 55 -1.04 -14.65 -3.40
N TYR A 56 -0.80 -13.38 -3.13
CA TYR A 56 0.21 -12.59 -3.83
C TYR A 56 1.46 -12.38 -2.98
N ASN A 57 2.64 -12.55 -3.57
CA ASN A 57 3.90 -12.38 -2.87
C ASN A 57 4.23 -10.88 -2.70
N ALA A 58 4.12 -10.38 -1.48
CA ALA A 58 4.32 -8.96 -1.16
C ALA A 58 5.74 -8.47 -1.49
N GLY A 59 6.75 -9.33 -1.35
CA GLY A 59 8.14 -8.99 -1.68
C GLY A 59 8.36 -8.77 -3.19
N ILE A 60 7.71 -9.59 -4.04
CA ILE A 60 7.74 -9.42 -5.50
C ILE A 60 7.03 -8.11 -5.89
N ILE A 61 5.86 -7.84 -5.31
CA ILE A 61 5.12 -6.59 -5.56
C ILE A 61 5.96 -5.39 -5.13
N LEU A 62 6.52 -5.40 -3.92
CA LEU A 62 7.28 -4.27 -3.38
C LEU A 62 8.51 -3.98 -4.23
N LYS A 63 9.23 -5.01 -4.68
CA LYS A 63 10.39 -4.84 -5.56
C LYS A 63 10.03 -4.21 -6.90
N ALA A 64 8.92 -4.62 -7.51
CA ALA A 64 8.43 -4.00 -8.74
C ALA A 64 7.99 -2.54 -8.48
N PHE A 65 7.32 -2.29 -7.36
CA PHE A 65 6.83 -0.98 -6.98
C PHE A 65 7.96 0.03 -6.73
N GLU A 66 9.07 -0.42 -6.12
CA GLU A 66 10.29 0.38 -5.94
C GLU A 66 10.97 0.79 -7.25
N SER A 67 10.74 0.05 -8.35
CA SER A 67 11.30 0.40 -9.66
C SER A 67 10.58 1.57 -10.35
N MET A 68 9.40 1.96 -9.84
CA MET A 68 8.57 3.02 -10.41
C MET A 68 9.05 4.42 -9.99
N ARG A 69 8.76 5.42 -10.84
CA ARG A 69 9.22 6.81 -10.64
C ARG A 69 8.16 7.67 -9.95
N PHE A 70 8.37 7.94 -8.66
CA PHE A 70 7.56 8.87 -7.86
C PHE A 70 8.40 10.03 -7.32
N LYS A 71 9.00 10.84 -8.20
CA LYS A 71 10.07 11.79 -7.84
C LYS A 71 9.67 12.83 -6.79
N ASP A 72 8.41 13.25 -6.77
CA ASP A 72 7.93 14.35 -5.92
C ASP A 72 7.54 13.90 -4.51
N TYR A 73 7.60 12.60 -4.22
CA TYR A 73 7.11 12.01 -2.98
C TYR A 73 8.25 11.51 -2.08
N ASP A 74 8.16 11.76 -0.79
CA ASP A 74 9.09 11.24 0.21
C ASP A 74 8.76 9.79 0.59
N LYS A 75 7.47 9.45 0.60
CA LYS A 75 6.94 8.09 0.82
C LYS A 75 5.81 7.81 -0.17
N VAL A 76 5.69 6.55 -0.56
CA VAL A 76 4.58 6.08 -1.40
C VAL A 76 4.03 4.78 -0.83
N ILE A 77 2.73 4.76 -0.55
CA ILE A 77 2.01 3.61 0.01
C ILE A 77 1.12 3.04 -1.07
N GLY A 78 1.42 1.82 -1.50
CA GLY A 78 0.57 1.03 -2.38
C GLY A 78 -0.55 0.39 -1.57
N VAL A 79 -1.79 0.66 -1.92
CA VAL A 79 -2.98 0.05 -1.31
C VAL A 79 -3.56 -0.94 -2.29
N LEU A 80 -3.90 -2.15 -1.82
CA LEU A 80 -4.45 -3.22 -2.66
C LEU A 80 -5.47 -4.05 -1.89
N ASN A 81 -6.36 -4.74 -2.59
CA ASN A 81 -7.36 -5.62 -1.99
C ASN A 81 -7.10 -7.10 -2.31
N LEU A 82 -5.87 -7.55 -2.06
CA LEU A 82 -5.40 -8.91 -2.37
C LEU A 82 -4.74 -9.56 -1.16
N ASP A 83 -4.92 -10.86 -1.02
CA ASP A 83 -4.32 -11.62 0.07
C ASP A 83 -2.80 -11.70 -0.11
N LEU A 84 -2.04 -11.06 0.78
CA LEU A 84 -0.59 -10.98 0.69
C LEU A 84 0.09 -12.05 1.55
N PHE A 85 1.22 -12.55 1.08
CA PHE A 85 2.15 -13.37 1.88
C PHE A 85 3.61 -12.98 1.63
N ILE A 86 4.49 -13.41 2.53
CA ILE A 86 5.95 -13.47 2.31
C ILE A 86 6.42 -14.90 2.62
N PRO A 87 7.59 -15.37 2.13
CA PRO A 87 7.99 -16.78 2.29
C PRO A 87 7.97 -17.32 3.74
N ILE A 88 8.14 -16.45 4.73
CA ILE A 88 8.22 -16.81 6.15
C ILE A 88 6.83 -16.82 6.83
N PHE A 89 5.84 -16.07 6.32
CA PHE A 89 4.52 -15.94 6.93
C PHE A 89 3.39 -16.39 6.00
N THR A 90 2.38 -17.05 6.57
CA THR A 90 1.20 -17.52 5.82
C THR A 90 0.42 -16.37 5.20
N HIS A 91 0.42 -15.20 5.84
CA HIS A 91 -0.13 -13.97 5.31
C HIS A 91 0.51 -12.76 5.99
N VAL A 92 0.39 -11.60 5.35
CA VAL A 92 0.76 -10.30 5.91
C VAL A 92 -0.31 -9.27 5.54
N PHE A 93 -0.44 -8.22 6.36
CA PHE A 93 -1.31 -7.08 6.02
C PHE A 93 -0.60 -6.05 5.14
N GLY A 94 0.71 -6.18 4.95
CA GLY A 94 1.53 -5.22 4.23
C GLY A 94 2.99 -5.62 4.28
N GLU A 95 3.82 -4.91 3.53
CA GLU A 95 5.26 -5.13 3.46
C GLU A 95 5.97 -3.80 3.19
N ALA A 96 7.09 -3.56 3.86
CA ALA A 96 7.89 -2.35 3.69
C ALA A 96 9.34 -2.61 4.09
N LYS A 97 10.26 -1.79 3.56
CA LYS A 97 11.66 -1.79 4.01
C LYS A 97 11.89 -0.70 5.04
N GLN A 98 12.61 -1.02 6.11
CA GLN A 98 13.04 -0.03 7.09
C GLN A 98 13.89 1.05 6.41
N GLY A 99 13.52 2.32 6.63
CA GLY A 99 14.14 3.47 5.95
C GLY A 99 13.75 3.62 4.46
N GLY A 100 13.07 2.63 3.88
CA GLY A 100 12.65 2.62 2.48
C GLY A 100 11.55 3.64 2.17
N LYS A 101 11.42 3.99 0.89
CA LYS A 101 10.42 4.94 0.38
C LYS A 101 9.04 4.33 0.17
N PHE A 102 9.00 3.03 -0.12
CA PHE A 102 7.81 2.32 -0.57
C PHE A 102 7.30 1.38 0.51
N ALA A 103 5.98 1.27 0.61
CA ALA A 103 5.30 0.32 1.45
C ALA A 103 4.04 -0.19 0.73
N LEU A 104 3.59 -1.39 1.08
CA LEU A 104 2.33 -1.97 0.63
C LEU A 104 1.42 -2.18 1.84
N VAL A 105 0.11 -2.01 1.64
CA VAL A 105 -0.93 -2.41 2.58
C VAL A 105 -2.07 -3.11 1.84
N SER A 106 -2.48 -4.26 2.36
CA SER A 106 -3.62 -5.03 1.88
C SER A 106 -4.84 -4.82 2.75
N LEU A 107 -5.98 -4.55 2.11
CA LEU A 107 -7.28 -4.47 2.75
C LEU A 107 -7.97 -5.84 2.88
N PHE A 108 -7.50 -6.87 2.17
CA PHE A 108 -8.19 -8.15 1.98
C PHE A 108 -8.59 -8.83 3.29
N ARG A 109 -7.74 -8.71 4.32
CA ARG A 109 -7.96 -9.33 5.63
C ARG A 109 -8.42 -8.34 6.71
N LEU A 110 -8.52 -7.05 6.41
CA LEU A 110 -8.91 -6.03 7.39
C LEU A 110 -10.41 -6.04 7.69
N GLY A 111 -11.23 -6.59 6.78
CA GLY A 111 -12.70 -6.60 6.87
C GLY A 111 -13.34 -7.93 7.28
N LYS A 112 -12.59 -8.91 7.80
CA LYS A 112 -13.16 -10.22 8.20
C LYS A 112 -13.84 -10.21 9.58
N ASN A 113 -14.61 -9.16 9.88
CA ASN A 113 -15.67 -9.22 10.87
C ASN A 113 -16.92 -8.59 10.24
N PRO A 114 -17.89 -9.38 9.73
CA PRO A 114 -19.22 -8.84 9.41
C PRO A 114 -19.93 -8.30 10.66
N ASP A 115 -19.48 -8.74 11.84
CA ASP A 115 -19.91 -8.29 13.14
C ASP A 115 -18.71 -7.62 13.84
N GLY A 116 -18.61 -6.29 13.81
CA GLY A 116 -17.66 -5.58 14.68
C GLY A 116 -17.95 -5.86 16.17
N PRO A 117 -17.04 -5.52 17.11
CA PRO A 117 -17.42 -5.45 18.51
C PRO A 117 -18.58 -4.47 18.74
#